data_AF-A0A838LXQ2-F1
#
_entry.id   AF-A0A838LXQ2-F1
#
_cell.length_a   1.000
_cell.length_b   1.000
_cell.length_c   1.000
_cell.angle_alpha   90.00
_cell.angle_beta   90.00
_cell.angle_gamma   90.00
#
_symmetry.space_group_name_H-M   'P 1'
#
loop_
_entity.id
_entity.type
_entity.pdbx_description
1 polymer ?
#
loop_
_entity_poly.entity_id
_entity_poly.type
_entity_poly.pdbx_seq_one_letter_code
_entity_poly.pdbx_strand_id
1 'polypeptide(L)'
;MSNSNSSQAPGHNKTVTIIVNGRKREVTGKTVSYEEIVKLAFPDEPSNQDTDFTVAYANPHGKDGELIAGQEVHVKEGMVFNVTKTNRS
;
A
#
# COMPACT_ATOMS: atom_id res chain seq x y z
N MET A 1 -11.89 -19.78 29.11
CA MET A 1 -12.07 -18.52 28.36
C MET A 1 -10.74 -18.21 27.71
N SER A 2 -10.63 -18.34 26.40
CA SER A 2 -9.37 -18.17 25.67
C SER A 2 -9.04 -16.68 25.57
N ASN A 3 -7.93 -16.29 26.19
CA ASN A 3 -7.45 -14.92 26.22
C ASN A 3 -6.65 -14.65 24.93
N SER A 4 -7.31 -14.19 23.86
CA SER A 4 -6.65 -13.75 22.62
C SER A 4 -6.11 -12.33 22.79
N ASN A 5 -5.08 -12.17 23.61
CA ASN A 5 -4.32 -10.93 23.72
C ASN A 5 -3.01 -11.11 22.93
N SER A 6 -3.12 -11.10 21.61
CA SER A 6 -1.98 -11.27 20.71
C SER A 6 -1.51 -9.91 20.19
N SER A 7 -0.33 -9.51 20.66
CA SER A 7 0.66 -8.68 19.95
C SER A 7 0.28 -7.23 19.61
N GLN A 8 0.34 -6.34 20.60
CA GLN A 8 0.82 -4.97 20.36
C GLN A 8 1.93 -4.65 21.36
N ALA A 9 3.17 -4.91 20.96
CA ALA A 9 4.34 -4.37 21.65
C ALA A 9 4.43 -2.85 21.33
N PRO A 10 4.77 -1.96 22.29
CA PRO A 10 4.61 -0.51 22.14
C PRO A 10 5.57 0.23 21.17
N GLY A 11 6.15 -0.43 20.16
CA GLY A 11 7.24 0.16 19.37
C GLY A 11 7.29 -0.19 17.88
N HIS A 12 6.26 -0.82 17.30
CA HIS A 12 6.32 -1.28 15.89
C HIS A 12 5.28 -0.64 14.95
N ASN A 13 4.37 0.18 15.48
CA ASN A 13 3.34 0.86 14.69
C ASN A 13 3.78 2.27 14.32
N LYS A 14 4.84 2.40 13.51
CA LYS A 14 5.15 3.72 12.94
C LYS A 14 4.14 4.00 11.83
N THR A 15 3.35 5.04 12.00
CA THR A 15 2.50 5.58 10.94
C THR A 15 3.37 6.40 10.00
N VAL A 16 3.18 6.20 8.69
CA VAL A 16 3.89 6.90 7.62
C VAL A 16 2.85 7.48 6.68
N THR A 17 3.03 8.74 6.29
CA THR A 17 2.18 9.37 5.28
C THR A 17 2.73 9.07 3.89
N ILE A 18 1.90 8.46 3.06
CA ILE A 18 2.15 8.23 1.64
C ILE A 18 1.10 8.98 0.80
N ILE A 19 1.35 9.14 -0.50
CA ILE A 19 0.43 9.78 -1.42
C ILE A 19 -0.01 8.72 -2.44
N VAL A 20 -1.29 8.38 -2.48
CA VAL A 20 -1.85 7.39 -3.41
C VAL A 20 -2.78 8.10 -4.39
N ASN A 21 -2.48 8.06 -5.69
CA ASN A 21 -3.24 8.76 -6.74
C ASN A 21 -3.55 10.24 -6.38
N GLY A 22 -2.54 10.94 -5.87
CA GLY A 22 -2.62 12.36 -5.47
C GLY A 22 -3.31 12.62 -4.12
N ARG A 23 -3.76 11.58 -3.41
CA ARG A 23 -4.40 11.71 -2.08
C ARG A 23 -3.48 11.22 -0.98
N LYS A 24 -3.31 12.02 0.08
CA LYS A 24 -2.56 11.60 1.27
C LYS A 24 -3.28 10.45 1.97
N ARG A 25 -2.53 9.41 2.32
CA ARG A 25 -2.98 8.21 3.05
C ARG A 25 -1.97 7.90 4.15
N GLU A 26 -2.46 7.40 5.26
CA GLU A 26 -1.63 6.94 6.36
C GLU A 26 -1.57 5.42 6.35
N VAL A 27 -0.36 4.87 6.41
CA VAL A 27 -0.12 3.43 6.52
C VAL A 27 0.64 3.15 7.80
N THR A 28 0.30 2.05 8.47
CA THR A 28 0.97 1.67 9.73
C THR A 28 1.92 0.51 9.44
N GLY A 29 3.20 0.70 9.76
CA GLY A 29 4.23 -0.32 9.57
C GLY A 29 5.41 0.18 8.75
N LYS A 30 6.27 -0.77 8.35
CA LYS A 30 7.49 -0.49 7.57
C LYS A 30 7.35 -0.86 6.10
N THR A 31 6.40 -1.73 5.77
CA THR A 31 6.12 -2.19 4.41
C THR A 31 4.64 -2.00 4.09
N VAL A 32 4.33 -1.92 2.81
CA VAL A 32 2.97 -1.93 2.28
C VAL A 32 2.91 -2.91 1.12
N SER A 33 1.82 -3.67 1.04
CA SER A 33 1.62 -4.63 -0.05
C SER A 33 0.91 -3.97 -1.23
N TYR A 34 1.04 -4.62 -2.40
CA TYR A 34 0.30 -4.25 -3.60
C TYR A 34 -1.22 -4.12 -3.32
N GLU A 35 -1.80 -5.10 -2.66
CA GLU A 35 -3.24 -5.19 -2.40
C GLU A 35 -3.70 -4.04 -1.48
N GLU A 36 -2.87 -3.65 -0.52
CA GLU A 36 -3.17 -2.53 0.37
C GLU A 36 -3.15 -1.19 -0.36
N ILE A 37 -2.15 -0.96 -1.23
CA ILE A 37 -2.10 0.24 -2.09
C ILE A 37 -3.31 0.30 -3.04
N VAL A 38 -3.69 -0.82 -3.65
CA VAL A 38 -4.87 -0.89 -4.53
C VAL A 38 -6.14 -0.55 -3.76
N LYS A 39 -6.34 -1.10 -2.56
CA LYS A 39 -7.48 -0.77 -1.68
C LYS A 39 -7.50 0.72 -1.29
N LEU A 40 -6.33 1.31 -1.03
CA LEU A 40 -6.23 2.75 -0.73
C LEU A 40 -6.53 3.64 -1.94
N ALA A 41 -6.24 3.17 -3.15
CA ALA A 41 -6.55 3.88 -4.39
C ALA A 41 -8.04 3.78 -4.75
N PHE A 42 -8.64 2.62 -4.55
CA PHE A 42 -10.03 2.32 -4.93
C PHE A 42 -10.82 1.69 -3.77
N PRO A 43 -11.15 2.46 -2.71
CA PRO A 43 -11.83 1.92 -1.53
C PRO A 43 -13.29 1.50 -1.81
N ASP A 44 -13.93 2.11 -2.80
CA ASP A 44 -15.33 1.85 -3.18
C ASP A 44 -15.48 0.74 -4.22
N GLU A 45 -14.37 0.28 -4.80
CA GLU A 45 -14.39 -0.83 -5.75
C GLU A 45 -14.33 -2.14 -4.97
N PRO A 46 -15.20 -3.12 -5.28
CA PRO A 46 -14.99 -4.45 -4.77
C PRO A 46 -13.60 -4.89 -5.24
N SER A 47 -12.82 -5.45 -4.31
CA SER A 47 -11.48 -5.98 -4.57
C SER A 47 -11.61 -7.23 -5.46
N ASN A 48 -12.08 -7.03 -6.68
CA ASN A 48 -12.30 -8.05 -7.67
C ASN A 48 -10.93 -8.59 -8.03
N GLN A 49 -10.70 -9.86 -7.75
CA GLN A 49 -9.43 -10.53 -8.06
C GLN A 49 -9.16 -10.61 -9.56
N ASP A 50 -10.14 -10.25 -10.40
CA ASP A 50 -10.06 -10.27 -11.86
C ASP A 50 -9.60 -8.94 -12.48
N THR A 51 -9.33 -7.90 -11.69
CA THR A 51 -8.79 -6.63 -12.22
C THR A 51 -7.28 -6.58 -11.99
N ASP A 52 -6.52 -6.61 -13.08
CA ASP A 52 -5.09 -6.34 -13.04
C ASP A 52 -4.87 -4.84 -12.76
N PHE A 53 -3.99 -4.51 -11.81
CA PHE A 53 -3.53 -3.15 -11.59
C PHE A 53 -2.01 -3.07 -11.72
N THR A 54 -1.54 -1.92 -12.16
CA THR A 54 -0.13 -1.56 -12.11
C THR A 54 0.05 -0.47 -11.06
N VAL A 55 0.90 -0.72 -10.06
CA VAL A 55 1.23 0.25 -9.02
C VAL A 55 2.65 0.75 -9.28
N ALA A 56 2.79 1.96 -9.79
CA ALA A 56 4.09 2.63 -9.87
C ALA A 56 4.33 3.42 -8.58
N TYR A 57 5.54 3.38 -8.02
CA TYR A 57 5.90 4.17 -6.86
C TYR A 57 7.14 5.03 -7.12
N ALA A 58 7.17 6.20 -6.50
CA ALA A 58 8.30 7.11 -6.51
C ALA A 58 8.77 7.41 -5.08
N ASN A 59 10.08 7.35 -4.87
CA ASN A 59 10.69 7.61 -3.58
C ASN A 59 11.52 8.89 -3.63
N PRO A 60 11.17 9.96 -2.89
CA PRO A 60 11.89 11.24 -2.94
C PRO A 60 13.37 11.13 -2.54
N HIS A 61 13.76 10.07 -1.84
CA HIS A 61 15.13 9.82 -1.39
C HIS A 61 15.67 8.46 -1.84
N GLY A 62 15.09 7.87 -2.89
CA GLY A 62 15.40 6.50 -3.27
C GLY A 62 15.22 6.24 -4.75
N LYS A 63 15.02 4.95 -5.06
CA LYS A 63 14.69 4.51 -6.41
C LYS A 63 13.18 4.42 -6.56
N ASP A 64 12.73 4.72 -7.76
CA ASP A 64 11.38 4.50 -8.21
C ASP A 64 11.25 3.07 -8.74
N GLY A 65 10.02 2.58 -8.83
CA GLY A 65 9.77 1.24 -9.33
C GLY A 65 8.29 0.93 -9.49
N GLU A 66 8.02 -0.34 -9.76
CA GLU A 66 6.67 -0.86 -9.86
C GLU A 66 6.46 -1.97 -8.83
N LEU A 67 5.22 -2.12 -8.43
CA LEU A 67 4.75 -3.14 -7.51
C LEU A 67 3.63 -3.91 -8.21
N ILE A 68 3.83 -5.22 -8.35
CA ILE A 68 2.83 -6.15 -8.91
C ILE A 68 2.22 -7.01 -7.81
N ALA A 69 1.15 -7.74 -8.14
CA ALA A 69 0.45 -8.61 -7.19
C ALA A 69 1.38 -9.57 -6.44
N GLY A 70 1.18 -9.69 -5.13
CA GLY A 70 2.02 -10.51 -4.24
C GLY A 70 3.36 -9.87 -3.83
N GLN A 71 3.68 -8.65 -4.29
CA GLN A 71 4.87 -7.93 -3.83
C GLN A 71 4.56 -6.93 -2.71
N GLU A 72 5.59 -6.62 -1.94
CA GLU A 72 5.59 -5.57 -0.92
C GLU A 72 6.81 -4.64 -1.09
N VAL A 73 6.67 -3.39 -0.64
CA VAL A 73 7.75 -2.40 -0.64
C VAL A 73 7.85 -1.71 0.70
N HIS A 74 9.08 -1.32 1.07
CA HIS A 74 9.30 -0.52 2.27
C HIS A 74 8.79 0.90 2.08
N VAL A 75 7.93 1.35 2.98
CA VAL A 75 7.33 2.69 2.94
C VAL A 75 8.20 3.70 3.68
N LYS A 76 8.27 4.90 3.10
CA LYS A 76 8.91 6.08 3.68
C LYS A 76 7.99 7.28 3.52
N GLU A 77 8.17 8.26 4.40
CA GLU A 77 7.38 9.49 4.41
C GLU A 77 7.48 10.18 3.04
N GLY A 78 6.33 10.55 2.48
CA GLY A 78 6.24 11.26 1.21
C GLY A 78 6.43 10.40 -0.04
N MET A 79 6.48 9.06 0.08
CA MET A 79 6.42 8.19 -1.09
C MET A 79 5.10 8.39 -1.83
N VAL A 80 5.18 8.41 -3.17
CA VAL A 80 4.03 8.56 -4.06
C VAL A 80 3.77 7.23 -4.74
N PHE A 81 2.51 6.81 -4.78
CA PHE A 81 2.03 5.62 -5.43
C PHE A 81 0.95 6.01 -6.44
N ASN A 82 1.13 5.60 -7.69
CA ASN A 82 0.17 5.77 -8.77
C ASN A 82 -0.36 4.39 -9.16
N VAL A 83 -1.67 4.20 -9.01
CA VAL A 83 -2.35 2.94 -9.28
C VAL A 83 -3.22 3.11 -10.52
N THR A 84 -2.93 2.30 -11.53
CA THR A 84 -3.65 2.30 -12.80
C THR A 84 -4.34 0.95 -12.99
N LYS A 85 -5.61 0.96 -13.38
CA LYS A 85 -6.34 -0.25 -13.79
C LYS A 85 -5.81 -0.70 -15.15
N THR A 86 -5.30 -1.91 -15.23
CA THR A 86 -4.86 -2.54 -16.47
C THR A 86 -6.01 -3.38 -16.99
N ASN A 87 -6.87 -2.79 -17.82
CA ASN A 87 -7.89 -3.55 -18.52
C ASN A 87 -7.19 -4.29 -19.68
N ARG A 88 -7.11 -5.61 -19.62
CA ARG A 88 -6.71 -6.41 -20.79
C ARG A 88 -7.84 -6.28 -21.81
N SER A 89 -7.62 -5.45 -22.83
CA SER A 89 -8.46 -5.32 -24.03
C SER A 89 -8.51 -6.61 -24.84
#